data_AF-A0A969MTR5-F1
#
_entry.id   AF-A0A969MTR5-F1
#
_cell.length_a   1.000
_cell.length_b   1.000
_cell.length_c   1.000
_cell.angle_alpha   90.00
_cell.angle_beta   90.00
_cell.angle_gamma   90.00
#
_symmetry.space_group_name_H-M   'P 1'
#
loop_
_entity.id
_entity.type
_entity.pdbx_description
1 polymer ?
#
loop_
_entity_poly.entity_id
_entity_poly.type
_entity_poly.pdbx_seq_one_letter_code
_entity_poly.pdbx_strand_id
1 'polypeptide(L)'
;MSYIEFKTKSGSIELSGIERHYSAFLCSSISFMPLSLLLSNYELNPFVEALKTVLDKNCYLSKMNCRDFCSAIATWWQVSQEDKLVFTIKEKEVNPSLFSIQLNTLLRTGSDPVKLLARLQGQCENHCFVRAKNKKWLVSIIEDGLKSGLFRKGHSKSNWQTVIDFLNINDTEDVVCSYSVCDSFPESRYELMSNFLNLNYNNNEIDEKFEEISLEIENRKDEYWDYCFKLLSPYLEIMPETFQDYYFYNGATVFDLIEYLNDSVSKKQ
;
A
#
# COMPACT_ATOMS: atom_id res chain seq x y z
N MET A 1 9.76 16.66 -3.79
CA MET A 1 8.39 16.42 -3.25
C MET A 1 7.99 15.01 -3.67
N SER A 2 7.28 14.25 -2.83
CA SER A 2 6.88 12.89 -3.21
C SER A 2 5.66 12.89 -4.15
N TYR A 3 5.48 11.81 -4.92
CA TYR A 3 4.35 11.58 -5.81
C TYR A 3 4.17 10.08 -6.10
N ILE A 4 2.97 9.71 -6.55
CA ILE A 4 2.74 8.41 -7.21
C ILE A 4 2.79 8.69 -8.71
N GLU A 5 3.71 8.07 -9.42
CA GLU A 5 3.80 8.12 -10.88
C GLU A 5 2.91 7.03 -11.48
N PHE A 6 2.06 7.40 -12.44
CA PHE A 6 1.41 6.47 -13.35
C PHE A 6 2.17 6.53 -14.68
N LYS A 7 2.79 5.42 -15.05
CA LYS A 7 3.69 5.35 -16.20
C LYS A 7 3.23 4.32 -17.21
N THR A 8 3.35 4.69 -18.47
CA THR A 8 3.16 3.84 -19.64
C THR A 8 4.44 3.87 -20.46
N LYS A 9 4.50 3.09 -21.54
CA LYS A 9 5.64 3.07 -22.46
C LYS A 9 5.83 4.43 -23.14
N SER A 10 4.71 5.10 -23.44
CA SER A 10 4.68 6.38 -24.17
C SER A 10 4.73 7.64 -23.30
N GLY A 11 4.57 7.54 -21.98
CA GLY A 11 4.65 8.69 -21.09
C GLY A 11 4.26 8.41 -19.63
N SER A 12 4.29 9.45 -18.80
CA SER A 12 3.88 9.37 -17.40
C SER A 12 3.09 10.59 -16.93
N ILE A 13 2.36 10.41 -15.84
CA ILE A 13 1.72 11.48 -15.08
C ILE A 13 1.97 11.29 -13.59
N GLU A 14 2.11 12.38 -12.88
CA GLU A 14 2.30 12.37 -11.43
C GLU A 14 0.97 12.67 -10.71
N LEU A 15 0.72 11.91 -9.66
CA LEU A 15 -0.26 12.23 -8.64
C LEU A 15 0.47 12.78 -7.41
N SER A 16 0.12 13.98 -6.98
CA SER A 16 0.79 14.67 -5.86
C SER A 16 0.92 13.77 -4.62
N GLY A 17 2.08 13.78 -3.96
CA GLY A 17 2.32 13.01 -2.73
C GLY A 17 1.38 13.36 -1.58
N ILE A 18 0.73 14.52 -1.62
CA ILE A 18 -0.33 14.86 -0.65
C ILE A 18 -1.49 13.85 -0.75
N GLU A 19 -1.83 13.37 -1.95
CA GLU A 19 -2.84 12.31 -2.12
C GLU A 19 -2.39 11.00 -1.47
N ARG A 20 -1.09 10.67 -1.55
CA ARG A 20 -0.54 9.48 -0.88
C ARG A 20 -0.58 9.61 0.65
N HIS A 21 -0.28 10.80 1.18
CA HIS A 21 -0.37 11.06 2.62
C HIS A 21 -1.82 11.01 3.11
N TYR A 22 -2.73 11.62 2.34
CA TYR A 22 -4.16 11.56 2.59
C TYR A 22 -4.68 10.10 2.56
N SER A 23 -4.22 9.30 1.60
CA SER A 23 -4.56 7.88 1.51
C SER A 23 -4.09 7.09 2.73
N ALA A 24 -2.84 7.30 3.17
CA ALA A 24 -2.30 6.67 4.37
C ALA A 24 -3.11 7.04 5.63
N PHE A 25 -3.47 8.32 5.76
CA PHE A 25 -4.31 8.81 6.86
C PHE A 25 -5.71 8.18 6.83
N LEU A 26 -6.36 8.09 5.66
CA LEU A 26 -7.65 7.43 5.53
C LEU A 26 -7.56 5.94 5.88
N CYS A 27 -6.53 5.24 5.39
CA CYS A 27 -6.32 3.81 5.67
C CYS A 27 -6.22 3.54 7.17
N SER A 28 -5.37 4.28 7.86
CA SER A 28 -5.20 4.15 9.30
C SER A 28 -6.46 4.58 10.08
N SER A 29 -7.12 5.67 9.68
CA SER A 29 -8.30 6.17 10.37
C SER A 29 -9.50 5.23 10.26
N ILE A 30 -9.83 4.78 9.04
CA ILE A 30 -10.97 3.88 8.80
C ILE A 30 -10.74 2.54 9.49
N SER A 31 -9.53 1.98 9.40
CA SER A 31 -9.22 0.69 10.04
C SER A 31 -9.21 0.75 11.56
N PHE A 32 -8.97 1.93 12.16
CA PHE A 32 -9.02 2.10 13.61
C PHE A 32 -10.44 2.22 14.17
N MET A 33 -11.43 2.65 13.36
CA MET A 33 -12.79 2.90 13.85
C MET A 33 -13.43 1.72 14.62
N PRO A 34 -13.33 0.46 14.15
CA PRO A 34 -13.87 -0.67 14.91
C PRO A 34 -13.22 -0.83 16.29
N LEU A 35 -11.91 -0.61 16.37
CA LEU A 35 -11.16 -0.72 17.61
C LEU A 35 -11.46 0.44 18.56
N SER A 36 -11.64 1.66 18.04
CA SER A 36 -11.95 2.84 18.86
C SER A 36 -13.29 2.71 19.59
N LEU A 37 -14.27 2.03 18.97
CA LEU A 37 -15.57 1.73 19.59
C LEU A 37 -15.44 0.77 20.78
N LEU A 38 -14.51 -0.18 20.74
CA LEU A 38 -14.25 -1.06 21.89
C LEU A 38 -13.52 -0.35 23.02
N LEU A 39 -12.69 0.64 22.67
CA LEU A 39 -11.83 1.36 23.61
C LEU A 39 -12.50 2.61 24.22
N SER A 40 -13.75 2.91 23.86
CA SER A 40 -14.42 4.17 24.22
C SER A 40 -14.77 4.34 25.71
N ASN A 41 -14.75 3.27 26.51
CA ASN A 41 -14.89 3.34 27.96
C ASN A 41 -13.49 3.45 28.60
N TYR A 42 -13.14 4.64 29.10
CA TYR A 42 -11.77 4.98 29.54
C TYR A 42 -11.40 4.49 30.94
N GLU A 43 -12.40 4.19 31.78
CA GLU A 43 -12.19 3.81 33.18
C GLU A 43 -12.41 2.30 33.32
N LEU A 44 -11.32 1.53 33.30
CA LEU A 44 -11.28 0.06 33.44
C LEU A 44 -11.83 -0.71 32.23
N ASN A 45 -11.12 -0.59 31.11
CA ASN A 45 -11.45 -1.34 29.91
C ASN A 45 -10.70 -2.68 29.86
N PRO A 46 -11.37 -3.84 30.00
CA PRO A 46 -10.70 -5.15 29.90
C PRO A 46 -10.07 -5.38 28.52
N PHE A 47 -10.55 -4.70 27.48
CA PHE A 47 -9.96 -4.75 26.15
C PHE A 47 -8.59 -4.08 26.07
N VAL A 48 -8.29 -3.07 26.91
CA VAL A 48 -6.95 -2.46 26.95
C VAL A 48 -5.92 -3.48 27.41
N GLU A 49 -6.20 -4.18 28.51
CA GLU A 49 -5.29 -5.21 29.02
C GLU A 49 -5.18 -6.39 28.06
N ALA A 50 -6.26 -6.80 27.41
CA ALA A 50 -6.20 -7.81 26.35
C ALA A 50 -5.34 -7.34 25.16
N LEU A 51 -5.52 -6.11 24.68
CA LEU A 51 -4.76 -5.56 23.56
C LEU A 51 -3.27 -5.45 23.87
N LYS A 52 -2.89 -5.05 25.09
CA LYS A 52 -1.48 -5.05 25.52
C LYS A 52 -0.82 -6.42 25.42
N THR A 53 -1.57 -7.53 25.53
CA THR A 53 -1.00 -8.88 25.41
C THR A 53 -0.58 -9.25 23.99
N VAL A 54 -1.16 -8.59 22.97
CA VAL A 54 -0.81 -8.84 21.57
C VAL A 54 0.28 -7.90 21.04
N LEU A 55 0.63 -6.86 21.81
CA LEU A 55 1.71 -5.94 21.47
C LEU A 55 3.08 -6.58 21.74
N ASP A 56 4.10 -6.17 20.99
CA ASP A 56 5.48 -6.44 21.34
C ASP A 56 5.79 -5.93 22.76
N LYS A 57 6.51 -6.72 23.56
CA LYS A 57 6.87 -6.37 24.96
C LYS A 57 7.71 -5.09 25.07
N ASN A 58 8.39 -4.70 23.99
CA ASN A 58 9.16 -3.47 23.91
C ASN A 58 8.32 -2.27 23.47
N CYS A 59 7.10 -2.49 22.96
CA CYS A 59 6.19 -1.40 22.61
C CYS A 59 5.87 -0.57 23.85
N TYR A 60 6.04 0.76 23.76
CA TYR A 60 5.85 1.65 24.91
C TYR A 60 4.41 1.63 25.45
N LEU A 61 3.42 1.38 24.59
CA LEU A 61 2.01 1.27 24.96
C LEU A 61 1.76 0.10 25.94
N SER A 62 2.50 -1.00 25.83
CA SER A 62 2.34 -2.17 26.70
C SER A 62 2.57 -1.84 28.18
N LYS A 63 3.29 -0.75 28.46
CA LYS A 63 3.69 -0.30 29.81
C LYS A 63 2.82 0.84 30.35
N MET A 64 1.93 1.41 29.54
CA MET A 64 1.09 2.54 29.93
C MET A 64 -0.08 2.11 30.83
N ASN A 65 -0.56 2.99 31.69
CA ASN A 65 -1.85 2.78 32.36
C ASN A 65 -3.01 2.89 31.34
N CYS A 66 -4.22 2.47 31.73
CA CYS A 66 -5.38 2.42 30.84
C CYS A 66 -5.71 3.78 30.18
N ARG A 67 -5.66 4.87 30.94
CA ARG A 67 -6.00 6.21 30.45
C ARG A 67 -4.99 6.72 29.42
N ASP A 68 -3.70 6.58 29.71
CA ASP A 68 -2.63 7.00 28.80
C ASP A 68 -2.64 6.13 27.53
N PHE A 69 -2.89 4.83 27.69
CA PHE A 69 -3.04 3.91 26.56
C PHE A 69 -4.14 4.37 25.61
N CYS A 70 -5.35 4.60 26.10
CA CYS A 70 -6.48 5.02 25.26
C CYS A 70 -6.23 6.37 24.58
N SER A 71 -5.41 7.23 25.19
CA SER A 71 -5.05 8.52 24.62
C SER A 71 -3.96 8.41 23.53
N ALA A 72 -3.08 7.39 23.62
CA ALA A 72 -1.94 7.22 22.71
C ALA A 72 -2.18 6.22 21.57
N ILE A 73 -3.07 5.24 21.75
CA ILE A 73 -3.27 4.13 20.81
C ILE A 73 -3.68 4.58 19.41
N ALA A 74 -4.49 5.64 19.28
CA ALA A 74 -4.90 6.16 17.98
C ALA A 74 -3.70 6.71 17.19
N THR A 75 -2.83 7.46 17.87
CA THR A 75 -1.59 7.99 17.27
C THR A 75 -0.65 6.85 16.89
N TRP A 76 -0.42 5.90 17.81
CA TRP A 76 0.38 4.70 17.53
C TRP A 76 -0.15 3.95 16.32
N TRP A 77 -1.47 3.76 16.24
CA TRP A 77 -2.11 3.11 15.09
C TRP A 77 -1.76 3.83 13.78
N GLN A 78 -1.77 5.16 13.76
CA GLN A 78 -1.46 5.92 12.55
C GLN A 78 0.01 5.87 12.13
N VAL A 79 0.96 5.77 13.07
CA VAL A 79 2.39 5.99 12.78
C VAL A 79 3.26 4.73 12.85
N SER A 80 2.83 3.68 13.56
CA SER A 80 3.64 2.48 13.82
C SER A 80 3.41 1.36 12.80
N GLN A 81 3.53 1.66 11.51
CA GLN A 81 3.17 0.74 10.42
C GLN A 81 3.92 -0.60 10.46
N GLU A 82 5.19 -0.59 10.87
CA GLU A 82 6.04 -1.78 10.95
C GLU A 82 5.87 -2.60 12.23
N ASP A 83 5.21 -2.05 13.25
CA ASP A 83 4.97 -2.78 14.50
C ASP A 83 4.10 -4.01 14.21
N LYS A 84 4.38 -5.11 14.91
CA LYS A 84 3.67 -6.37 14.71
C LYS A 84 2.78 -6.69 15.90
N LEU A 85 1.69 -7.38 15.61
CA LEU A 85 0.77 -7.92 16.62
C LEU A 85 0.84 -9.44 16.60
N VAL A 86 0.89 -10.06 17.78
CA VAL A 86 0.88 -11.53 17.93
C VAL A 86 -0.42 -11.98 18.55
N PHE A 87 -1.23 -12.73 17.81
CA PHE A 87 -2.52 -13.27 18.28
C PHE A 87 -2.90 -14.52 17.49
N THR A 88 -4.01 -15.17 17.83
CA THR A 88 -4.48 -16.37 17.13
C THR A 88 -5.73 -16.11 16.29
N ILE A 89 -5.77 -16.69 15.09
CA ILE A 89 -6.95 -16.75 14.23
C ILE A 89 -7.24 -18.22 13.94
N LYS A 90 -8.44 -18.70 14.28
CA LYS A 90 -8.84 -20.12 14.10
C LYS A 90 -7.76 -21.08 14.64
N GLU A 91 -7.33 -20.86 15.88
CA GLU A 91 -6.31 -21.65 16.60
C GLU A 91 -4.88 -21.57 16.03
N LYS A 92 -4.65 -20.83 14.95
CA LYS A 92 -3.31 -20.61 14.39
C LYS A 92 -2.74 -19.27 14.84
N GLU A 93 -1.53 -19.27 15.39
CA GLU A 93 -0.81 -18.04 15.69
C GLU A 93 -0.49 -17.28 14.39
N VAL A 94 -0.75 -15.98 14.41
CA VAL A 94 -0.43 -15.03 13.35
C VAL A 94 0.38 -13.88 13.93
N ASN A 95 1.28 -13.34 13.11
CA ASN A 95 2.12 -12.20 13.46
C ASN A 95 2.08 -11.11 12.36
N PRO A 96 0.89 -10.55 12.04
CA PRO A 96 0.76 -9.51 11.02
C PRO A 96 1.41 -8.19 11.45
N SER A 97 1.95 -7.44 10.48
CA SER A 97 2.30 -6.03 10.69
C SER A 97 1.03 -5.19 10.80
N LEU A 98 1.11 -4.10 11.55
CA LEU A 98 0.01 -3.16 11.69
C LEU A 98 -0.41 -2.60 10.32
N PHE A 99 0.56 -2.30 9.46
CA PHE A 99 0.30 -1.91 8.06
C PHE A 99 -0.59 -2.92 7.33
N SER A 100 -0.27 -4.22 7.40
CA SER A 100 -1.07 -5.25 6.74
C SER A 100 -2.49 -5.35 7.29
N ILE A 101 -2.67 -5.23 8.62
CA ILE A 101 -4.00 -5.23 9.27
C ILE A 101 -4.84 -4.07 8.77
N GLN A 102 -4.25 -2.87 8.69
CA GLN A 102 -4.95 -1.67 8.23
C GLN A 102 -5.45 -1.83 6.80
N LEU A 103 -4.55 -2.24 5.89
CA LEU A 103 -4.89 -2.41 4.48
C LEU A 103 -5.92 -3.54 4.28
N ASN A 104 -5.73 -4.69 4.92
CA ASN A 104 -6.66 -5.82 4.82
C ASN A 104 -8.05 -5.48 5.37
N THR A 105 -8.12 -4.64 6.41
CA THR A 105 -9.39 -4.15 6.94
C THR A 105 -10.14 -3.34 5.87
N LEU A 106 -9.44 -2.42 5.20
CA LEU A 106 -10.03 -1.63 4.11
C LEU A 106 -10.40 -2.50 2.90
N LEU A 107 -9.59 -3.50 2.57
CA LEU A 107 -9.90 -4.44 1.48
C LEU A 107 -11.15 -5.27 1.78
N ARG A 108 -11.38 -5.61 3.06
CA ARG A 108 -12.56 -6.36 3.50
C ARG A 108 -13.85 -5.55 3.50
N THR A 109 -13.82 -4.27 3.86
CA THR A 109 -15.04 -3.47 4.12
C THR A 109 -15.21 -2.23 3.26
N GLY A 110 -14.16 -1.80 2.56
CA GLY A 110 -14.16 -0.60 1.75
C GLY A 110 -14.96 -0.76 0.44
N SER A 111 -15.49 0.35 -0.05
CA SER A 111 -15.93 0.46 -1.45
C SER A 111 -14.73 0.42 -2.40
N ASP A 112 -14.98 0.25 -3.71
CA ASP A 112 -13.91 0.14 -4.70
C ASP A 112 -12.87 1.28 -4.65
N PRO A 113 -13.26 2.57 -4.48
CA PRO A 113 -12.29 3.64 -4.29
C PRO A 113 -11.41 3.48 -3.05
N VAL A 114 -11.99 3.00 -1.93
CA VAL A 114 -11.24 2.72 -0.68
C VAL A 114 -10.26 1.57 -0.89
N LYS A 115 -10.70 0.50 -1.56
CA LYS A 115 -9.84 -0.63 -1.91
C LYS A 115 -8.70 -0.21 -2.84
N LEU A 116 -8.96 0.68 -3.80
CA LEU A 116 -7.92 1.21 -4.68
C LEU A 116 -6.86 1.99 -3.90
N LEU A 117 -7.26 2.84 -2.94
CA LEU A 117 -6.29 3.51 -2.07
C LEU A 117 -5.46 2.52 -1.25
N ALA A 118 -6.09 1.47 -0.70
CA ALA A 118 -5.38 0.44 0.05
C ALA A 118 -4.38 -0.33 -0.83
N ARG A 119 -4.76 -0.68 -2.07
CA ARG A 119 -3.87 -1.32 -3.04
C ARG A 119 -2.70 -0.42 -3.43
N LEU A 120 -2.95 0.84 -3.78
CA LEU A 120 -1.90 1.81 -4.10
C LEU A 120 -0.98 2.03 -2.90
N GLN A 121 -1.54 2.24 -1.71
CA GLN A 121 -0.78 2.40 -0.47
C GLN A 121 0.17 1.23 -0.22
N GLY A 122 -0.31 -0.02 -0.37
CA GLY A 122 0.47 -1.22 -0.05
C GLY A 122 1.36 -1.74 -1.17
N GLN A 123 1.17 -1.31 -2.42
CA GLN A 123 1.88 -1.89 -3.57
C GLN A 123 2.59 -0.88 -4.47
N CYS A 124 2.39 0.43 -4.32
CA CYS A 124 3.05 1.42 -5.20
C CYS A 124 4.58 1.45 -5.04
N GLU A 125 5.10 0.98 -3.91
CA GLU A 125 6.54 0.83 -3.67
C GLU A 125 7.14 -0.38 -4.42
N ASN A 126 6.29 -1.30 -4.88
CA ASN A 126 6.67 -2.51 -5.60
C ASN A 126 6.14 -2.50 -7.05
N HIS A 127 5.87 -1.33 -7.63
CA HIS A 127 5.46 -1.21 -9.04
C HIS A 127 4.17 -1.96 -9.39
N CYS A 128 3.09 -1.77 -8.62
CA CYS A 128 1.79 -2.31 -9.01
C CYS A 128 1.33 -1.80 -10.38
N PHE A 129 0.57 -2.63 -11.09
CA PHE A 129 0.25 -2.34 -12.49
C PHE A 129 -1.18 -2.69 -12.85
N VAL A 130 -1.66 -2.09 -13.93
CA VAL A 130 -2.96 -2.36 -14.54
C VAL A 130 -2.75 -2.60 -16.02
N ARG A 131 -3.27 -3.73 -16.50
CA ARG A 131 -3.22 -4.05 -17.93
C ARG A 131 -4.10 -3.11 -18.74
N ALA A 132 -3.71 -2.83 -19.98
CA ALA A 132 -4.43 -1.98 -20.93
C ALA A 132 -5.94 -2.27 -20.97
N LYS A 133 -6.31 -3.56 -21.07
CA LYS A 133 -7.70 -4.04 -21.07
C LYS A 133 -8.54 -3.61 -19.86
N ASN A 134 -7.90 -3.31 -18.73
CA ASN A 134 -8.54 -2.99 -17.45
C ASN A 134 -8.51 -1.48 -17.13
N LYS A 135 -7.92 -0.64 -17.99
CA LYS A 135 -7.79 0.81 -17.71
C LYS A 135 -9.12 1.52 -17.56
N LYS A 136 -10.12 1.21 -18.39
CA LYS A 136 -11.46 1.81 -18.28
C LYS A 136 -12.14 1.51 -16.94
N TRP A 137 -11.94 0.29 -16.43
CA TRP A 137 -12.40 -0.10 -15.11
C TRP A 137 -11.66 0.66 -13.98
N LEU A 138 -10.34 0.82 -14.10
CA LEU A 138 -9.58 1.64 -13.15
C LEU A 138 -10.10 3.09 -13.14
N VAL A 139 -10.32 3.67 -14.32
CA VAL A 139 -10.87 5.03 -14.47
C VAL A 139 -12.22 5.15 -13.78
N SER A 140 -13.14 4.19 -13.95
CA SER A 140 -14.45 4.26 -13.30
C SER A 140 -14.35 4.25 -11.76
N ILE A 141 -13.38 3.52 -11.19
CA ILE A 141 -13.15 3.54 -9.74
C ILE A 141 -12.65 4.92 -9.29
N ILE A 142 -11.75 5.55 -10.05
CA ILE A 142 -11.23 6.89 -9.73
C ILE A 142 -12.35 7.93 -9.83
N GLU A 143 -13.20 7.84 -10.85
CA GLU A 143 -14.38 8.70 -11.02
C GLU A 143 -15.37 8.55 -9.86
N ASP A 144 -15.66 7.32 -9.43
CA ASP A 144 -16.51 7.05 -8.26
C ASP A 144 -15.90 7.60 -6.97
N GLY A 145 -14.57 7.52 -6.82
CA GLY A 145 -13.82 8.14 -5.74
C GLY A 145 -14.00 9.67 -5.71
N LEU A 146 -13.90 10.32 -6.87
CA LEU A 146 -14.11 11.77 -7.01
C LEU A 146 -15.56 12.19 -6.78
N LYS A 147 -16.51 11.38 -7.25
CA LYS A 147 -17.95 11.64 -7.11
C LYS A 147 -18.42 11.50 -5.67
N SER A 148 -17.94 10.48 -4.96
CA SER A 148 -18.25 10.25 -3.55
C SER A 148 -17.56 11.25 -2.60
N GLY A 149 -16.58 12.00 -3.10
CA GLY A 149 -15.76 12.91 -2.30
C GLY A 149 -14.68 12.20 -1.48
N LEU A 150 -14.47 10.89 -1.69
CA LEU A 150 -13.36 10.16 -1.11
C LEU A 150 -12.04 10.63 -1.71
N PHE A 151 -11.97 10.80 -3.03
CA PHE A 151 -10.79 11.35 -3.69
C PHE A 151 -10.93 12.87 -3.76
N ARG A 152 -9.85 13.57 -3.44
CA ARG A 152 -9.89 15.03 -3.38
C ARG A 152 -9.94 15.61 -4.79
N LYS A 153 -10.89 16.52 -5.00
CA LYS A 153 -10.94 17.35 -6.21
C LYS A 153 -9.78 18.34 -6.11
N GLY A 154 -8.76 18.13 -6.94
CA GLY A 154 -7.40 18.63 -6.73
C GLY A 154 -7.26 20.10 -6.35
N HIS A 155 -6.24 20.40 -5.54
CA HIS A 155 -5.72 21.75 -5.29
C HIS A 155 -4.39 22.02 -6.03
N SER A 156 -3.91 21.04 -6.81
CA SER A 156 -2.64 21.08 -7.54
C SER A 156 -2.84 20.70 -9.01
N LYS A 157 -1.84 20.97 -9.85
CA LYS A 157 -1.79 20.54 -11.25
C LYS A 157 -1.66 19.02 -11.42
N SER A 158 -1.29 18.29 -10.36
CA SER A 158 -1.01 16.85 -10.35
C SER A 158 -2.04 16.15 -9.45
N ASN A 159 -3.23 15.85 -10.00
CA ASN A 159 -4.40 15.40 -9.25
C ASN A 159 -5.09 14.20 -9.91
N TRP A 160 -6.14 13.66 -9.28
CA TRP A 160 -6.85 12.49 -9.79
C TRP A 160 -7.53 12.71 -11.15
N GLN A 161 -7.96 13.93 -11.48
CA GLN A 161 -8.52 14.23 -12.80
C GLN A 161 -7.44 14.13 -13.88
N THR A 162 -6.24 14.65 -13.63
CA THR A 162 -5.14 14.52 -14.60
C THR A 162 -4.69 13.07 -14.78
N VAL A 163 -4.82 12.23 -13.75
CA VAL A 163 -4.63 10.78 -13.86
C VAL A 163 -5.69 10.16 -14.75
N ILE A 164 -6.98 10.49 -14.57
CA ILE A 164 -8.06 10.03 -15.46
C ILE A 164 -7.77 10.43 -16.91
N ASP A 165 -7.44 11.70 -17.14
CA ASP A 165 -7.17 12.23 -18.47
C ASP A 165 -6.01 11.46 -19.13
N PHE A 166 -4.91 11.24 -18.39
CA PHE A 166 -3.77 10.44 -18.86
C PHE A 166 -4.15 8.99 -19.17
N LEU A 167 -4.92 8.33 -18.29
CA LEU A 167 -5.36 6.95 -18.50
C LEU A 167 -6.23 6.82 -19.75
N ASN A 168 -6.99 7.87 -20.11
CA ASN A 168 -7.86 7.90 -21.28
C ASN A 168 -7.15 8.22 -22.60
N ILE A 169 -5.95 8.83 -22.59
CA ILE A 169 -5.23 9.20 -23.82
C ILE A 169 -4.81 7.97 -24.63
N ASN A 170 -4.40 6.88 -23.97
CA ASN A 170 -3.94 5.67 -24.64
C ASN A 170 -4.47 4.43 -23.92
N ASP A 171 -5.51 3.79 -24.46
CA ASP A 171 -6.11 2.59 -23.86
C ASP A 171 -5.43 1.28 -24.26
N THR A 172 -4.33 1.35 -25.02
CA THR A 172 -3.61 0.17 -25.54
C THR A 172 -2.38 -0.22 -24.71
N GLU A 173 -1.89 0.67 -23.85
CA GLU A 173 -0.69 0.45 -23.04
C GLU A 173 -1.01 0.08 -21.60
N ASP A 174 -0.21 -0.85 -21.05
CA ASP A 174 -0.21 -1.18 -19.63
C ASP A 174 0.31 0.01 -18.81
N VAL A 175 -0.22 0.18 -17.60
CA VAL A 175 0.15 1.26 -16.69
C VAL A 175 0.81 0.68 -15.45
N VAL A 176 1.99 1.18 -15.11
CA VAL A 176 2.71 0.86 -13.87
C VAL A 176 2.63 2.06 -12.92
N CYS A 177 2.39 1.79 -11.65
CA CYS A 177 2.29 2.78 -10.58
C CYS A 177 3.52 2.67 -9.67
N SER A 178 4.27 3.76 -9.53
CA SER A 178 5.51 3.79 -8.74
C SER A 178 5.50 4.94 -7.74
N TYR A 179 6.08 4.74 -6.55
CA TYR A 179 6.24 5.82 -5.58
C TYR A 179 7.61 6.47 -5.71
N SER A 180 7.65 7.80 -5.82
CA SER A 180 8.86 8.57 -6.12
C SER A 180 9.98 8.52 -5.07
N VAL A 181 9.72 7.91 -3.91
CA VAL A 181 10.70 7.75 -2.82
C VAL A 181 11.37 6.37 -2.88
N CYS A 182 10.81 5.47 -3.69
CA CYS A 182 11.37 4.16 -3.99
C CYS A 182 12.12 4.22 -5.33
N ASP A 183 12.63 3.07 -5.78
CA ASP A 183 13.15 2.95 -7.14
C ASP A 183 12.08 3.37 -8.16
N SER A 184 12.49 3.97 -9.27
CA SER A 184 11.59 4.34 -10.36
C SER A 184 11.34 3.14 -11.26
N PHE A 185 10.22 3.09 -11.99
CA PHE A 185 10.00 2.08 -13.03
C PHE A 185 10.21 2.69 -14.41
N PRO A 186 10.81 2.00 -15.40
CA PRO A 186 11.64 0.80 -15.25
C PRO A 186 12.79 1.05 -14.29
N GLU A 187 13.13 0.03 -13.50
CA GLU A 187 14.17 0.15 -12.47
C GLU A 187 15.51 0.47 -13.09
N SER A 188 16.11 1.60 -12.71
CA SER A 188 17.49 1.93 -13.09
C SER A 188 18.53 1.19 -12.25
N ARG A 189 18.13 0.09 -11.60
CA ARG A 189 19.06 -0.74 -10.83
C ARG A 189 20.01 -1.40 -11.81
N TYR A 190 21.30 -1.16 -11.58
CA TYR A 190 22.36 -1.64 -12.45
C TYR A 190 22.23 -3.14 -12.77
N GLU A 191 21.92 -3.96 -11.77
CA GLU A 191 21.74 -5.41 -11.92
C GLU A 191 20.69 -5.77 -12.97
N LEU A 192 19.58 -5.03 -13.07
CA LEU A 192 18.60 -5.25 -14.13
C LEU A 192 19.11 -4.79 -15.49
N MET A 193 19.77 -3.63 -15.55
CA MET A 193 20.30 -3.07 -16.79
C MET A 193 21.38 -3.99 -17.38
N SER A 194 22.31 -4.47 -16.56
CA SER A 194 23.39 -5.38 -16.97
C SER A 194 22.84 -6.74 -17.40
N ASN A 195 21.86 -7.29 -16.68
CA ASN A 195 21.19 -8.52 -17.06
C ASN A 195 20.47 -8.39 -18.41
N PHE A 196 19.75 -7.29 -18.64
CA PHE A 196 19.10 -7.02 -19.93
C PHE A 196 20.11 -6.94 -21.09
N LEU A 197 21.27 -6.31 -20.86
CA LEU A 197 22.33 -6.17 -21.84
C LEU A 197 23.27 -7.39 -21.92
N ASN A 198 23.05 -8.43 -21.11
CA ASN A 198 23.92 -9.61 -20.98
C ASN A 198 25.39 -9.27 -20.67
N LEU A 199 25.61 -8.28 -19.80
CA LEU A 199 26.95 -7.82 -19.43
C LEU A 199 27.46 -8.55 -18.18
N ASN A 200 28.64 -9.16 -18.26
CA ASN A 200 29.34 -9.77 -17.13
C ASN A 200 30.44 -8.82 -16.64
N TYR A 201 30.09 -7.87 -15.77
CA TYR A 201 31.06 -6.98 -15.13
C TYR A 201 31.29 -7.37 -13.66
N ASN A 202 32.52 -7.19 -13.19
CA ASN A 202 32.82 -7.21 -11.75
C ASN A 202 32.48 -5.84 -11.15
N ASN A 203 31.99 -5.79 -9.90
CA ASN A 203 31.49 -4.59 -9.21
C ASN A 203 32.34 -3.31 -9.33
N ASN A 204 33.64 -3.42 -9.58
CA ASN A 204 34.55 -2.27 -9.70
C ASN A 204 34.61 -1.63 -11.11
N GLU A 205 34.19 -2.33 -12.18
CA GLU A 205 34.18 -1.78 -13.56
C GLU A 205 32.84 -1.10 -13.91
N ILE A 206 31.91 -1.10 -12.96
CA ILE A 206 30.49 -0.81 -13.15
C ILE A 206 30.22 0.69 -13.07
N ASP A 207 30.78 1.36 -12.07
CA ASP A 207 30.62 2.79 -11.89
C ASP A 207 31.22 3.59 -13.05
N GLU A 208 32.31 3.09 -13.65
CA GLU A 208 32.96 3.73 -14.81
C GLU A 208 32.14 3.62 -16.10
N LYS A 209 31.22 2.65 -16.19
CA LYS A 209 30.43 2.37 -17.41
C LYS A 209 28.95 2.70 -17.30
N PHE A 210 28.52 3.26 -16.18
CA PHE A 210 27.11 3.54 -15.92
C PHE A 210 26.48 4.44 -17.00
N GLU A 211 27.20 5.46 -17.48
CA GLU A 211 26.72 6.36 -18.53
C GLU A 211 26.52 5.64 -19.87
N GLU A 212 27.46 4.78 -20.27
CA GLU A 212 27.38 3.99 -21.51
C GLU A 212 26.18 3.02 -21.45
N ILE A 213 26.02 2.32 -20.33
CA ILE A 213 24.90 1.39 -20.11
C ILE A 213 23.58 2.14 -20.10
N SER A 214 23.50 3.30 -19.44
CA SER A 214 22.29 4.13 -19.43
C SER A 214 21.90 4.61 -20.81
N LEU A 215 22.87 5.00 -21.64
CA LEU A 215 22.63 5.42 -23.02
C LEU A 215 22.11 4.27 -23.88
N GLU A 216 22.67 3.07 -23.73
CA GLU A 216 22.21 1.88 -24.44
C GLU A 216 20.78 1.47 -24.02
N ILE A 217 20.47 1.57 -22.73
CA ILE A 217 19.11 1.37 -22.21
C ILE A 217 18.15 2.41 -22.80
N GLU A 218 18.53 3.68 -22.87
CA GLU A 218 17.68 4.72 -23.46
C GLU A 218 17.41 4.46 -24.95
N ASN A 219 18.43 4.03 -25.70
CA ASN A 219 18.29 3.64 -27.11
C ASN A 219 17.35 2.44 -27.31
N ARG A 220 17.23 1.56 -26.30
CA ARG A 220 16.40 0.35 -26.31
C ARG A 220 15.29 0.40 -25.26
N LYS A 221 14.83 1.61 -24.91
CA LYS A 221 13.89 1.82 -23.79
C LYS A 221 12.63 1.00 -23.88
N ASP A 222 12.16 0.75 -25.10
CA ASP A 222 10.94 0.00 -25.36
C ASP A 222 11.11 -1.49 -25.07
N GLU A 223 12.26 -2.06 -25.45
CA GLU A 223 12.62 -3.44 -25.14
C GLU A 223 12.90 -3.60 -23.64
N TYR A 224 13.54 -2.60 -23.03
CA TYR A 224 13.83 -2.58 -21.61
C TYR A 224 12.57 -2.49 -20.76
N TRP A 225 11.60 -1.67 -21.17
CA TRP A 225 10.27 -1.62 -20.58
C TRP A 225 9.63 -3.02 -20.57
N ASP A 226 9.59 -3.69 -21.72
CA ASP A 226 8.96 -5.01 -21.84
C ASP A 226 9.71 -6.07 -21.01
N TYR A 227 11.04 -5.95 -20.90
CA TYR A 227 11.85 -6.80 -20.02
C TYR A 227 11.50 -6.59 -18.54
N CYS A 228 11.54 -5.36 -18.04
CA CYS A 228 11.23 -5.03 -16.65
C CYS A 228 9.78 -5.39 -16.31
N PHE A 229 8.84 -5.14 -17.24
CA PHE A 229 7.43 -5.46 -17.04
C PHE A 229 7.21 -6.97 -16.87
N LYS A 230 7.93 -7.82 -17.63
CA LYS A 230 7.85 -9.29 -17.49
C LYS A 230 8.36 -9.81 -16.15
N LEU A 231 9.21 -9.04 -15.47
CA LEU A 231 9.74 -9.40 -14.14
C LEU A 231 8.77 -9.02 -13.01
N LEU A 232 7.75 -8.19 -13.27
CA LEU A 232 6.76 -7.84 -12.27
C LEU A 232 5.95 -9.07 -11.87
N SER A 233 5.80 -9.23 -10.55
CA SER A 233 5.00 -10.30 -9.97
C SER A 233 3.52 -10.16 -10.36
N PRO A 234 2.83 -11.23 -10.82
CA PRO A 234 1.40 -11.18 -11.13
C PRO A 234 0.52 -10.74 -9.95
N TYR A 235 0.99 -10.93 -8.70
CA TYR A 235 0.29 -10.48 -7.49
C TYR A 235 0.20 -8.94 -7.35
N LEU A 236 1.01 -8.21 -8.10
CA LEU A 236 1.03 -6.75 -8.15
C LEU A 236 -0.01 -6.18 -9.13
N GLU A 237 -0.63 -7.02 -9.96
CA GLU A 237 -1.68 -6.58 -10.86
C GLU A 237 -2.93 -6.16 -10.08
N ILE A 238 -3.44 -4.97 -10.38
CA ILE A 238 -4.74 -4.47 -9.94
C ILE A 238 -5.71 -4.74 -11.10
N MET A 239 -6.61 -5.72 -10.92
CA MET A 239 -7.53 -6.17 -11.96
C MET A 239 -8.91 -6.53 -11.37
N PRO A 240 -10.01 -6.38 -12.14
CA PRO A 240 -11.37 -6.63 -11.66
C PRO A 240 -11.56 -8.00 -11.00
N GLU A 241 -10.96 -9.04 -11.58
CA GLU A 241 -11.19 -10.43 -11.22
C GLU A 241 -10.68 -10.79 -9.82
N THR A 242 -9.62 -10.10 -9.36
CA THR A 242 -9.02 -10.35 -8.04
C THR A 242 -9.21 -9.18 -7.08
N PHE A 243 -9.81 -8.08 -7.53
CA PHE A 243 -9.88 -6.85 -6.76
C PHE A 243 -10.64 -7.00 -5.44
N GLN A 244 -11.72 -7.78 -5.45
CA GLN A 244 -12.60 -7.95 -4.29
C GLN A 244 -12.03 -8.89 -3.23
N ASP A 245 -11.27 -9.91 -3.66
CA ASP A 245 -10.80 -11.00 -2.80
C ASP A 245 -9.30 -10.90 -2.47
N TYR A 246 -8.64 -9.81 -2.86
CA TYR A 246 -7.23 -9.60 -2.57
C TYR A 246 -6.99 -9.30 -1.09
N TYR A 247 -5.94 -9.90 -0.53
CA TYR A 247 -5.43 -9.63 0.80
C TYR A 247 -3.90 -9.64 0.81
N PHE A 248 -3.31 -8.84 1.69
CA PHE A 248 -1.88 -8.85 1.98
C PHE A 248 -1.54 -9.95 2.99
N TYR A 249 -0.45 -10.67 2.72
CA TYR A 249 0.13 -11.70 3.61
C TYR A 249 -0.90 -12.74 4.08
N ASN A 250 -1.19 -12.78 5.38
CA ASN A 250 -2.10 -13.75 6.00
C ASN A 250 -3.57 -13.31 5.98
N GLY A 251 -3.88 -12.11 5.46
CA GLY A 251 -5.24 -11.58 5.38
C GLY A 251 -5.85 -11.14 6.71
N ALA A 252 -5.08 -11.09 7.80
CA ALA A 252 -5.58 -10.64 9.09
C ALA A 252 -6.08 -9.18 9.01
N THR A 253 -7.23 -8.93 9.64
CA THR A 253 -7.93 -7.65 9.72
C THR A 253 -8.13 -7.22 11.16
N VAL A 254 -8.57 -5.97 11.37
CA VAL A 254 -8.93 -5.49 12.71
C VAL A 254 -10.09 -6.29 13.30
N PHE A 255 -10.97 -6.86 12.47
CA PHE A 255 -12.09 -7.67 12.96
C PHE A 255 -11.61 -8.98 13.58
N ASP A 256 -10.58 -9.60 13.01
CA ASP A 256 -10.00 -10.83 13.56
C ASP A 256 -9.27 -10.54 14.88
N LEU A 257 -8.62 -9.37 14.98
CA LEU A 257 -8.07 -8.88 16.24
C LEU A 257 -9.19 -8.68 17.27
N ILE A 258 -10.29 -8.05 16.90
CA ILE A 258 -11.43 -7.80 17.80
C ILE A 258 -12.05 -9.11 18.30
N GLU A 259 -12.23 -10.10 17.42
CA GLU A 259 -12.71 -11.43 17.78
C GLU A 259 -11.79 -12.07 18.83
N TYR A 260 -10.48 -12.05 18.60
CA TYR A 260 -9.49 -12.54 19.55
C TYR A 260 -9.57 -11.81 20.92
N LEU A 261 -9.75 -10.48 20.91
CA LEU A 261 -9.85 -9.70 22.13
C LEU A 261 -11.13 -10.02 22.92
N ASN A 262 -12.26 -10.20 22.24
CA ASN A 262 -13.51 -10.62 22.86
C ASN A 262 -13.35 -11.98 23.56
N ASP A 263 -12.79 -12.97 22.87
CA ASP A 263 -12.52 -14.29 23.44
C ASP A 263 -11.60 -14.22 24.66
N SER A 264 -10.58 -13.36 24.59
CA SER A 264 -9.60 -13.17 25.67
C SER A 264 -10.22 -12.52 26.90
N VAL A 265 -11.18 -11.61 26.72
CA VAL A 265 -11.91 -10.97 27.82
C VAL A 265 -12.92 -11.93 28.43
N SER A 266 -13.68 -12.68 27.62
CA SER A 266 -14.68 -13.65 28.09
C SER A 266 -14.07 -14.78 28.90
N LYS A 267 -12.86 -15.25 28.57
CA LYS A 267 -12.16 -16.31 29.34
C LYS A 267 -11.65 -15.86 30.72
N LYS A 268 -11.62 -14.55 30.99
CA LYS A 268 -11.14 -13.99 32.27
C LYS A 268 -12.27 -13.66 33.25
N GLN A 269 -13.54 -13.75 32.81
CA GLN A 269 -14.74 -13.57 33.64
C GLN A 269 -15.22 -14.92 34.18
#